data_AF-A0AAW8CML5-F1
#
_entry.id   AF-A0AAW8CML5-F1
#
_cell.length_a   1.000
_cell.length_b   1.000
_cell.length_c   1.000
_cell.angle_alpha   90.00
_cell.angle_beta   90.00
_cell.angle_gamma   90.00
#
_symmetry.space_group_name_H-M   'P 1'
#
loop_
_entity.id
_entity.type
_entity.pdbx_description
1 polymer ?
#
loop_
_entity_poly.entity_id
_entity_poly.type
_entity_poly.pdbx_seq_one_letter_code
_entity_poly.pdbx_strand_id
1 'polypeptide(L)'
;MRFKPCFLALAWALAMPAFAQTTPPEPLDAADCKAQEAVLERDMALARSRGQMLRRRELGDELAALQTRCVALAPAQGRAARIEKLEQEIRTLRAELERAEEQLRSLKAESH
;
A
#
# COMPACT_ATOMS: atom_id res chain seq x y z
N MET A 1 -33.73 58.36 25.48
CA MET A 1 -34.79 57.33 25.58
C MET A 1 -35.41 57.11 24.20
N ARG A 2 -35.31 55.91 23.62
CA ARG A 2 -36.34 55.32 22.75
C ARG A 2 -36.04 53.84 22.53
N PHE A 3 -37.04 53.01 22.78
CA PHE A 3 -36.96 51.56 22.80
C PHE A 3 -37.47 50.98 21.48
N LYS A 4 -36.78 49.92 21.02
CA LYS A 4 -37.33 48.69 20.42
C LYS A 4 -37.76 48.76 18.93
N PRO A 5 -38.06 47.62 18.29
CA PRO A 5 -37.22 46.47 17.94
C PRO A 5 -37.30 46.19 16.41
N CYS A 6 -36.55 45.22 15.88
CA CYS A 6 -37.07 44.39 14.79
C CYS A 6 -36.41 43.01 14.80
N PHE A 7 -37.28 42.01 14.81
CA PHE A 7 -37.02 40.60 14.62
C PHE A 7 -36.30 40.35 13.29
N LEU A 8 -35.36 39.41 13.26
CA LEU A 8 -35.22 38.48 12.13
C LEU A 8 -34.62 37.18 12.65
N ALA A 9 -35.34 36.11 12.33
CA ALA A 9 -35.09 34.74 12.68
C ALA A 9 -34.05 34.12 11.73
N LEU A 10 -33.30 33.15 12.26
CA LEU A 10 -33.05 31.83 11.66
C LEU A 10 -32.44 31.76 10.23
N ALA A 11 -31.15 31.45 10.15
CA ALA A 11 -30.57 30.51 9.17
C ALA A 11 -29.09 30.23 9.54
N TRP A 12 -28.77 29.06 10.09
CA TRP A 12 -28.09 28.01 9.34
C TRP A 12 -26.78 28.45 8.66
N ALA A 13 -25.66 28.20 9.35
CA ALA A 13 -24.46 27.68 8.71
C ALA A 13 -23.66 26.91 9.75
N LEU A 14 -24.00 25.63 9.90
CA LEU A 14 -23.06 24.60 10.38
C LEU A 14 -21.84 24.63 9.43
N ALA A 15 -20.86 25.46 9.74
CA ALA A 15 -19.53 25.35 9.16
C ALA A 15 -18.82 24.19 9.88
N MET A 16 -19.24 22.96 9.57
CA MET A 16 -18.41 21.79 9.77
C MET A 16 -17.20 21.96 8.84
N PRO A 17 -15.96 22.01 9.34
CA PRO A 17 -14.83 21.80 8.45
C PRO A 17 -14.92 20.35 8.00
N ALA A 18 -15.39 20.17 6.77
CA ALA A 18 -15.26 18.91 6.04
C ALA A 18 -13.77 18.68 5.79
N PHE A 19 -13.06 18.16 6.79
CA PHE A 19 -11.78 17.53 6.55
C PHE A 19 -12.06 16.26 5.76
N ALA A 20 -11.75 16.37 4.47
CA ALA A 20 -11.28 15.34 3.56
C ALA A 20 -11.80 13.94 3.83
N GLN A 21 -12.62 13.46 2.91
CA GLN A 21 -12.85 12.04 2.70
C GLN A 21 -11.50 11.33 2.70
N THR A 22 -11.26 10.54 3.74
CA THR A 22 -10.29 9.45 3.71
C THR A 22 -10.85 8.45 2.72
N THR A 23 -10.58 8.69 1.43
CA THR A 23 -10.47 7.62 0.45
C THR A 23 -9.70 6.49 1.10
N PRO A 24 -10.18 5.23 1.00
CA PRO A 24 -9.44 4.10 1.52
C PRO A 24 -8.01 4.21 0.98
N PRO A 25 -6.97 4.04 1.81
CA PRO A 25 -5.61 4.09 1.31
C PRO A 25 -5.53 3.07 0.19
N GLU A 26 -5.32 3.56 -1.04
CA GLU A 26 -4.92 2.73 -2.16
C GLU A 26 -3.81 1.80 -1.65
N PRO A 27 -3.85 0.50 -2.01
CA PRO A 27 -2.82 -0.42 -1.57
C PRO A 27 -1.50 0.08 -2.13
N LEU A 28 -0.72 0.76 -1.28
CA LEU A 28 0.60 1.27 -1.58
C LEU A 28 1.42 0.09 -2.08
N ASP A 29 1.75 0.10 -3.37
CA ASP A 29 2.63 -0.91 -3.92
C ASP A 29 4.06 -0.67 -3.38
N ALA A 30 4.84 -1.73 -3.36
CA ALA A 30 6.24 -1.73 -2.96
C ALA A 30 7.06 -0.63 -3.65
N ALA A 31 6.81 -0.47 -4.95
CA ALA A 31 7.46 0.51 -5.81
C ALA A 31 7.08 1.94 -5.44
N ASP A 32 5.81 2.18 -5.11
CA ASP A 32 5.30 3.50 -4.72
C ASP A 32 5.85 3.93 -3.36
N CYS A 33 6.10 2.98 -2.45
CA CYS A 33 6.77 3.28 -1.20
C CYS A 33 8.19 3.82 -1.42
N LYS A 34 9.00 3.12 -2.24
CA LYS A 34 10.39 3.54 -2.49
C LYS A 34 10.47 4.89 -3.20
N ALA A 35 9.52 5.17 -4.09
CA ALA A 35 9.40 6.48 -4.72
C ALA A 35 9.09 7.59 -3.70
N GLN A 36 8.14 7.37 -2.78
CA GLN A 36 7.78 8.34 -1.74
C GLN A 36 8.91 8.56 -0.72
N GLU A 37 9.64 7.50 -0.35
CA GLU A 37 10.83 7.59 0.50
C GLU A 37 11.89 8.52 -0.13
N ALA A 38 12.19 8.32 -1.42
CA ALA A 38 13.15 9.15 -2.14
C ALA A 38 12.71 10.63 -2.28
N VAL A 39 11.41 10.91 -2.36
CA VAL A 39 10.88 12.28 -2.36
C VAL A 39 11.11 12.95 -1.00
N LEU A 40 10.75 12.29 0.09
CA LEU A 40 10.93 12.82 1.45
C LEU A 40 12.42 13.07 1.76
N GLU A 41 13.31 12.17 1.35
CA GLU A 41 14.76 12.35 1.53
C GLU A 41 15.30 13.59 0.78
N ARG A 42 14.81 13.84 -0.44
CA ARG A 42 15.17 15.04 -1.21
C ARG A 42 14.67 16.31 -0.52
N ASP A 43 13.44 16.30 -0.02
CA ASP A 43 12.86 17.43 0.70
C ASP A 43 13.59 17.70 2.01
N MET A 44 14.04 16.66 2.72
CA MET A 44 14.90 16.80 3.90
C MET A 44 16.25 17.43 3.55
N ALA A 45 16.86 17.04 2.43
CA ALA A 45 18.11 17.64 1.95
C ALA A 45 17.93 19.13 1.60
N LEU A 46 16.80 19.48 0.96
CA LEU A 46 16.44 20.85 0.65
C LEU A 46 16.15 21.68 1.91
N ALA A 47 15.42 21.13 2.88
CA ALA A 47 15.18 21.77 4.17
C ALA A 47 16.49 22.02 4.92
N ARG A 48 17.44 21.06 4.85
CA ARG A 48 18.78 21.21 5.41
C ARG A 48 19.57 22.33 4.74
N SER A 49 19.58 22.41 3.41
CA SER A 49 20.29 23.46 2.69
C SER A 49 19.73 24.86 2.97
N ARG A 50 18.44 24.94 3.32
CA ARG A 50 17.74 26.18 3.69
C ARG A 50 17.79 26.50 5.19
N GLY A 51 18.43 25.67 6.01
CA GLY A 51 18.49 25.86 7.47
C GLY A 51 17.16 25.65 8.21
N GLN A 52 16.18 25.00 7.58
CA GLN A 52 14.84 24.79 8.13
C GLN A 52 14.80 23.58 9.06
N MET A 53 15.38 23.74 10.26
CA MET A 53 15.56 22.62 11.21
C MET A 53 14.25 21.99 11.69
N LEU A 54 13.19 22.78 11.91
CA LEU A 54 11.87 22.25 12.32
C LEU A 54 11.25 21.42 11.19
N ARG A 55 11.20 21.98 9.97
CA ARG A 55 10.66 21.29 8.80
C ARG A 55 11.40 19.99 8.51
N ARG A 56 12.73 19.98 8.69
CA ARG A 56 13.53 18.74 8.56
C ARG A 56 13.09 17.67 9.57
N ARG A 57 12.75 18.06 10.82
CA ARG A 57 12.28 17.11 11.83
C ARG A 57 10.92 16.53 11.44
N GLU A 58 9.98 17.39 11.04
CA GLU A 58 8.66 16.96 10.55
C GLU A 58 8.78 15.97 9.39
N LEU A 59 9.61 16.27 8.39
CA LEU A 59 9.87 15.38 7.26
C LEU A 59 10.52 14.05 7.70
N GLY A 60 11.35 14.07 8.75
CA GLY A 60 11.91 12.85 9.34
C GLY A 60 10.88 11.99 10.04
N ASP A 61 9.92 12.60 10.73
CA ASP A 61 8.80 11.89 11.37
C ASP A 61 7.85 11.31 10.31
N GLU A 62 7.58 12.07 9.25
CA GLU A 62 6.82 11.61 8.07
C GLU A 62 7.51 10.40 7.40
N LEU A 63 8.84 10.45 7.24
CA LEU A 63 9.65 9.36 6.69
C LEU A 63 9.58 8.10 7.56
N ALA A 64 9.70 8.24 8.88
CA ALA A 64 9.60 7.11 9.81
C ALA A 64 8.21 6.45 9.79
N ALA A 65 7.15 7.26 9.70
CA ALA A 65 5.78 6.78 9.57
C ALA A 65 5.54 6.07 8.23
N LEU A 66 6.12 6.58 7.13
CA LEU A 66 6.08 5.92 5.83
C LEU A 66 6.82 4.57 5.88
N GLN A 67 8.04 4.53 6.39
CA GLN A 67 8.84 3.30 6.49
C GLN A 67 8.10 2.21 7.27
N THR A 68 7.43 2.56 8.38
CA THR A 68 6.65 1.60 9.17
C THR A 68 5.51 0.97 8.35
N ARG A 69 4.79 1.78 7.57
CA ARG A 69 3.71 1.30 6.69
C ARG A 69 4.25 0.43 5.55
N CYS A 70 5.38 0.81 4.98
CA CYS A 70 6.00 0.06 3.89
C CYS A 70 6.60 -1.27 4.32
N VAL A 71 7.18 -1.34 5.51
CA VAL A 71 7.64 -2.60 6.10
C VAL A 71 6.46 -3.54 6.36
N ALA A 72 5.28 -3.02 6.69
CA ALA A 72 4.06 -3.83 6.79
C ALA A 72 3.56 -4.34 5.43
N LEU A 73 3.97 -3.72 4.31
CA LEU A 73 3.64 -4.15 2.94
C LEU A 73 4.70 -5.10 2.35
N ALA A 74 5.96 -5.04 2.80
CA ALA A 74 7.01 -6.00 2.45
C ALA A 74 6.65 -7.50 2.66
N PRO A 75 5.95 -7.92 3.74
CA PRO A 75 5.51 -9.30 3.89
C PRO A 75 4.47 -9.72 2.83
N ALA A 76 3.74 -8.77 2.23
CA ALA A 76 2.82 -9.06 1.12
C ALA A 76 3.58 -9.41 -0.17
N GLN A 77 4.72 -8.77 -0.45
CA GLN A 77 5.62 -9.16 -1.54
C GLN A 77 6.20 -10.57 -1.32
N GLY A 78 6.60 -10.87 -0.09
CA GLY A 78 7.04 -12.22 0.28
C GLY A 78 5.92 -13.27 0.17
N ARG A 79 4.65 -12.88 0.32
CA ARG A 79 3.51 -13.76 0.10
C ARG A 79 3.29 -14.02 -1.40
N ALA A 80 3.34 -12.99 -2.24
CA ALA A 80 3.19 -13.12 -3.69
C ALA A 80 4.27 -14.04 -4.30
N ALA A 81 5.54 -13.85 -3.93
CA ALA A 81 6.63 -14.72 -4.40
C ALA A 81 6.47 -16.19 -3.94
N ARG A 82 5.93 -16.42 -2.74
CA ARG A 82 5.61 -17.77 -2.26
C ARG A 82 4.46 -18.41 -3.03
N ILE A 83 3.44 -17.64 -3.40
CA ILE A 83 2.33 -18.11 -4.23
C ILE A 83 2.85 -18.52 -5.61
N GLU A 84 3.64 -17.68 -6.27
CA GLU A 84 4.21 -17.98 -7.59
C GLU A 84 5.08 -19.25 -7.56
N LYS A 85 5.89 -19.42 -6.51
CA LYS A 85 6.69 -20.63 -6.31
C LYS A 85 5.80 -21.88 -6.21
N LEU A 86 4.74 -21.82 -5.40
CA LEU A 86 3.80 -22.94 -5.24
C LEU A 86 3.05 -23.25 -6.54
N GLU A 87 2.65 -22.24 -7.30
CA GLU A 87 2.02 -22.43 -8.61
C GLU A 87 2.95 -23.14 -9.59
N GLN A 88 4.23 -22.77 -9.60
CA GLN A 88 5.23 -23.42 -10.42
C GLN A 88 5.45 -24.88 -10.00
N GLU A 89 5.53 -25.15 -8.70
CA GLU A 89 5.63 -26.52 -8.18
C GLU A 89 4.43 -27.37 -8.58
N ILE A 90 3.21 -26.84 -8.51
CA ILE A 90 1.99 -27.54 -8.96
C ILE A 90 2.08 -27.89 -10.46
N ARG A 91 2.54 -26.96 -11.30
CA ARG A 91 2.71 -27.22 -12.74
C ARG A 91 3.71 -28.35 -12.99
N THR A 92 4.84 -28.32 -12.29
CA THR A 92 5.86 -29.37 -12.39
C THR A 92 5.32 -30.73 -11.96
N LEU A 93 4.67 -30.80 -10.79
CA LEU A 93 4.11 -32.05 -10.26
C LEU A 93 3.03 -32.64 -11.18
N ARG A 94 2.21 -31.81 -11.81
CA ARG A 94 1.22 -32.26 -12.80
C ARG A 94 1.87 -32.89 -14.03
N ALA A 95 2.95 -32.30 -14.55
CA ALA A 95 3.69 -32.86 -15.67
C ALA A 95 4.40 -34.17 -15.31
N GLU A 96 4.91 -34.29 -14.08
CA GLU A 96 5.47 -35.53 -13.57
C GLU A 96 4.42 -36.63 -13.43
N LEU A 97 3.23 -36.29 -12.92
CA LEU A 97 2.11 -37.22 -12.83
C LEU A 97 1.71 -37.73 -14.22
N GLU A 98 1.54 -36.84 -15.20
CA GLU A 98 1.17 -37.21 -16.57
C GLU A 98 2.18 -38.19 -17.19
N ARG A 99 3.48 -37.95 -17.00
CA ARG A 99 4.54 -38.87 -17.46
C ARG A 99 4.45 -40.23 -16.78
N ALA A 100 4.23 -40.26 -15.46
CA ALA A 100 4.11 -41.52 -14.71
C ALA A 100 2.87 -42.32 -15.15
N GLU A 101 1.75 -41.64 -15.40
CA GLU A 101 0.54 -42.25 -15.93
C GLU A 101 0.74 -42.81 -17.35
N GLU A 102 1.55 -42.14 -18.17
CA GLU A 102 1.89 -42.59 -19.52
C GLU A 102 2.79 -43.83 -19.52
N GLN A 103 3.79 -43.85 -18.63
CA GLN A 103 4.60 -45.04 -18.36
C GLN A 103 3.76 -46.22 -17.87
N LEU A 104 2.76 -45.95 -17.01
CA LEU A 104 1.83 -47.00 -16.57
C LEU A 104 0.99 -47.52 -17.74
N ARG A 105 0.53 -46.64 -18.63
CA ARG A 105 -0.22 -47.03 -19.83
C ARG A 105 0.63 -47.88 -20.78
N SER A 106 1.89 -47.55 -21.01
CA SER A 106 2.78 -48.34 -21.88
C SER A 106 3.05 -49.73 -21.30
N LEU A 107 3.39 -49.82 -20.01
CA LEU A 107 3.63 -51.11 -19.34
C LEU A 107 2.39 -52.01 -19.35
N LYS A 108 1.20 -51.44 -19.18
CA LYS A 108 -0.07 -52.19 -19.31
C LYS A 108 -0.30 -52.71 -20.73
N ALA A 109 0.04 -51.91 -21.74
CA ALA A 109 -0.09 -52.33 -23.14
C ALA A 109 0.92 -53.42 -23.52
N GLU A 110 2.14 -53.40 -22.96
CA GLU A 110 3.16 -54.45 -23.15
C GLU A 110 2.81 -55.76 -22.43
N SER A 111 2.04 -55.69 -21.33
CA SER A 111 1.61 -56.86 -20.57
C SER A 111 0.42 -57.61 -21.19
N HIS A 112 -0.11 -57.12 -22.31
CA HIS A 112 -1.32 -57.63 -22.95
C HIS A 112 -1.03 -58.34 -24.27
#